data_AF-A0A658QXJ4-F1
#
_entry.id   AF-A0A658QXJ4-F1
#
_cell.length_a   1.000
_cell.length_b   1.000
_cell.length_c   1.000
_cell.angle_alpha   90.00
_cell.angle_beta   90.00
_cell.angle_gamma   90.00
#
_symmetry.space_group_name_H-M   'P 1'
#
loop_
_entity.id
_entity.type
_entity.pdbx_description
1 polymer ?
#
loop_
_entity_poly.entity_id
_entity_poly.type
_entity_poly.pdbx_seq_one_letter_code
_entity_poly.pdbx_strand_id
1 'polypeptide(L)'
;MTDVPSDKWQYQVRIRLSPRYADLARKDPSNAELSSINTLLVKYQASLNCQFDAFADYVAQAEREGTEHYPLYRWTRETIEDPVKKAKYLEAFTLYVHDDEVYDKAIADALETDLHGLARHWNGAITDIRKFDTNPAHNPQPPSYDKR
;
A
#
# COMPACT_ATOMS: atom_id res chain seq x y z
N MET A 1 40.24 -2.44 0.48
CA MET A 1 38.95 -2.99 0.00
C MET A 1 37.90 -2.01 0.49
N THR A 2 37.51 -1.09 -0.38
CA THR A 2 36.60 0.02 -0.04
C THR A 2 35.19 -0.53 0.12
N ASP A 3 34.65 -0.36 1.32
CA ASP A 3 33.25 -0.57 1.65
C ASP A 3 32.40 0.40 0.80
N VAL A 4 31.64 -0.13 -0.15
CA VAL A 4 30.71 0.65 -0.97
C VAL A 4 29.39 0.66 -0.20
N PRO A 5 28.81 1.81 0.18
CA PRO A 5 27.49 1.82 0.78
C PRO A 5 26.46 1.47 -0.31
N SER A 6 26.16 0.18 -0.45
CA SER A 6 24.98 -0.28 -1.17
C SER A 6 23.75 0.02 -0.30
N ASP A 7 22.70 0.57 -0.90
CA ASP A 7 21.34 0.61 -0.33
C ASP A 7 21.11 1.40 0.97
N LYS A 8 21.00 2.74 0.88
CA LYS A 8 20.51 3.54 2.01
C LYS A 8 18.99 3.61 2.13
N TRP A 9 18.27 3.34 1.03
CA TRP A 9 16.81 3.51 0.98
C TRP A 9 16.13 2.16 0.81
N GLN A 10 15.01 2.01 1.51
CA GLN A 10 14.09 0.89 1.33
C GLN A 10 12.97 1.33 0.39
N TYR A 11 12.19 0.37 -0.08
CA TYR A 11 11.23 0.56 -1.14
C TYR A 11 9.91 -0.11 -0.80
N GLN A 12 8.84 0.47 -1.30
CA GLN A 12 7.49 -0.03 -1.16
C GLN A 12 6.83 -0.11 -2.53
N VAL A 13 6.14 -1.22 -2.81
CA VAL A 13 5.30 -1.34 -3.99
C VAL A 13 3.84 -1.23 -3.58
N ARG A 14 3.08 -0.44 -4.34
CA ARG A 14 1.63 -0.31 -4.23
C ARG A 14 0.98 -0.63 -5.56
N ILE A 15 -0.23 -1.17 -5.50
CA ILE A 15 -1.06 -1.39 -6.68
C ILE A 15 -2.44 -0.75 -6.48
N ARG A 16 -3.12 -0.47 -7.60
CA ARG A 16 -4.57 -0.32 -7.61
C ARG A 16 -5.19 -1.52 -8.29
N LEU A 17 -6.20 -2.09 -7.66
CA LEU A 17 -7.08 -3.07 -8.28
C LEU A 17 -8.33 -2.38 -8.82
N SER A 18 -8.92 -2.90 -9.89
CA SER A 18 -10.23 -2.43 -10.33
C SER A 18 -11.29 -2.73 -9.26
N PRO A 19 -12.41 -1.97 -9.21
CA PRO A 19 -13.35 -2.01 -8.08
C PRO A 19 -13.81 -3.42 -7.69
N ARG A 20 -14.05 -4.29 -8.69
CA ARG A 20 -14.44 -5.68 -8.48
C ARG A 20 -13.35 -6.49 -7.75
N TYR A 21 -12.12 -6.41 -8.22
CA TYR A 21 -11.01 -7.19 -7.63
C TYR A 21 -10.55 -6.60 -6.29
N ALA A 22 -10.68 -5.29 -6.11
CA ALA A 22 -10.47 -4.65 -4.81
C ALA A 22 -11.47 -5.15 -3.76
N ASP A 23 -12.76 -5.22 -4.11
CA ASP A 23 -13.78 -5.75 -3.21
C ASP A 23 -13.56 -7.23 -2.87
N LEU A 24 -13.20 -8.04 -3.87
CA LEU A 24 -12.84 -9.45 -3.67
C LEU A 24 -11.62 -9.60 -2.76
N ALA A 25 -10.52 -8.87 -3.02
CA ALA A 25 -9.30 -8.96 -2.22
C ALA A 25 -9.51 -8.62 -0.75
N ARG A 26 -10.46 -7.72 -0.44
CA ARG A 26 -10.81 -7.35 0.93
C ARG A 26 -11.74 -8.33 1.63
N LYS A 27 -12.71 -8.90 0.92
CA LYS A 27 -13.76 -9.74 1.52
C LYS A 27 -13.46 -11.24 1.47
N ASP A 28 -12.81 -11.68 0.41
CA ASP A 28 -12.45 -13.08 0.16
C ASP A 28 -11.07 -13.12 -0.52
N PRO A 29 -9.98 -12.86 0.21
CA PRO A 29 -8.62 -12.87 -0.35
C PRO A 29 -8.23 -14.24 -0.92
N SER A 30 -8.89 -15.32 -0.49
CA SER A 30 -8.70 -16.68 -1.01
C SER A 30 -9.45 -16.97 -2.31
N ASN A 31 -10.22 -16.02 -2.84
CA ASN A 31 -11.06 -16.24 -4.01
C ASN A 31 -10.24 -16.73 -5.21
N ALA A 32 -10.75 -17.71 -5.94
CA ALA A 32 -10.08 -18.29 -7.10
C ALA A 32 -9.79 -17.27 -8.22
N GLU A 33 -10.59 -16.20 -8.33
CA GLU A 33 -10.34 -15.10 -9.27
C GLU A 33 -9.06 -14.31 -8.97
N LEU A 34 -8.58 -14.38 -7.72
CA LEU A 34 -7.31 -13.78 -7.27
C LEU A 34 -6.13 -14.75 -7.38
N SER A 35 -6.33 -15.98 -7.87
CA SER A 35 -5.29 -17.03 -7.92
C SER A 35 -3.99 -16.56 -8.57
N SER A 36 -4.06 -15.78 -9.65
CA SER A 36 -2.88 -15.25 -10.34
C SER A 36 -2.05 -14.32 -9.46
N ILE A 37 -2.68 -13.39 -8.74
CA ILE A 37 -1.96 -12.52 -7.80
C ILE A 37 -1.54 -13.28 -6.54
N ASN A 38 -2.37 -14.19 -6.03
CA ASN A 38 -2.04 -14.99 -4.85
C ASN A 38 -0.81 -15.86 -5.08
N THR A 39 -0.65 -16.42 -6.28
CA THR A 39 0.56 -17.17 -6.66
C THR A 39 1.80 -16.28 -6.61
N LEU A 40 1.69 -15.04 -7.10
CA LEU A 40 2.77 -14.05 -7.03
C LEU A 40 3.05 -13.64 -5.59
N LEU A 41 2.02 -13.37 -4.77
CA LEU A 41 2.18 -13.04 -3.36
C LEU A 41 2.90 -14.15 -2.60
N VAL A 42 2.54 -15.42 -2.80
CA VAL A 42 3.22 -16.56 -2.19
C VAL A 42 4.70 -16.63 -2.58
N LYS A 43 5.05 -16.37 -3.85
CA LYS A 43 6.45 -16.35 -4.32
C LYS A 43 7.30 -15.36 -3.53
N TYR A 44 6.74 -14.21 -3.15
CA TYR A 44 7.44 -13.14 -2.44
C TYR A 44 7.20 -13.15 -0.92
N GLN A 45 6.46 -14.14 -0.38
CA GLN A 45 5.97 -14.11 1.00
C GLN A 45 5.29 -12.77 1.33
N ALA A 46 4.47 -12.32 0.39
CA ALA A 46 3.83 -11.01 0.42
C ALA A 46 2.34 -11.09 0.75
N SER A 47 1.78 -9.98 1.20
CA SER A 47 0.36 -9.80 1.43
C SER A 47 -0.13 -8.46 0.86
N LEU A 48 -1.42 -8.39 0.54
CA LEU A 48 -2.07 -7.15 0.14
C LEU A 48 -2.69 -6.50 1.37
N ASN A 49 -2.27 -5.28 1.68
CA ASN A 49 -2.87 -4.48 2.74
C ASN A 49 -3.67 -3.32 2.13
N CYS A 50 -4.98 -3.27 2.36
CA CYS A 50 -5.83 -2.21 1.82
C CYS A 50 -5.53 -0.88 2.53
N GLN A 51 -5.28 0.17 1.75
CA GLN A 51 -4.94 1.48 2.30
C GLN A 51 -6.09 2.10 3.10
N PHE A 52 -7.34 1.87 2.67
CA PHE A 52 -8.52 2.34 3.42
C PHE A 52 -8.62 1.64 4.78
N ASP A 53 -8.42 0.33 4.82
CA ASP A 53 -8.52 -0.44 6.07
C ASP A 53 -7.40 -0.01 7.05
N ALA A 54 -6.17 0.16 6.55
CA ALA A 54 -5.07 0.71 7.35
C ALA A 54 -5.37 2.11 7.90
N PHE A 55 -6.05 2.98 7.13
CA PHE A 55 -6.48 4.30 7.61
C PHE A 55 -7.59 4.20 8.66
N ALA A 56 -8.57 3.31 8.46
CA ALA A 56 -9.64 3.08 9.43
C ALA A 56 -9.09 2.54 10.75
N ASP A 57 -8.14 1.61 10.70
CA ASP A 57 -7.48 1.05 11.87
C ASP A 57 -6.68 2.12 12.64
N TYR A 58 -5.93 2.96 11.92
CA TYR A 58 -5.20 4.09 12.50
C TYR A 58 -6.15 5.08 13.21
N VAL A 59 -7.28 5.42 12.57
CA VAL A 59 -8.31 6.31 13.16
C VAL A 59 -8.93 5.68 14.40
N ALA A 60 -9.32 4.40 14.31
CA ALA A 60 -9.92 3.68 15.43
C ALA A 60 -8.94 3.53 16.61
N GLN A 61 -7.64 3.36 16.34
CA GLN A 61 -6.63 3.31 17.38
C GLN A 61 -6.46 4.67 18.07
N ALA A 62 -6.37 5.75 17.30
CA ALA A 62 -6.30 7.11 17.83
C ALA A 62 -7.50 7.46 18.72
N GLU A 63 -8.71 7.03 18.34
CA GLU A 63 -9.94 7.26 19.13
C GLU A 63 -9.96 6.48 20.44
N ARG A 64 -9.34 5.30 20.49
CA ARG A 64 -9.24 4.50 21.72
C ARG A 64 -8.18 5.02 22.68
N GLU A 65 -7.05 5.48 22.16
CA GLU A 65 -5.85 5.81 22.95
C GLU A 65 -5.73 7.31 23.27
N GLY A 66 -6.51 8.16 22.61
CA GLY A 66 -6.34 9.60 22.63
C GLY A 66 -5.66 10.09 21.36
N THR A 67 -6.20 11.15 20.76
CA THR A 67 -5.80 11.60 19.41
C THR A 67 -4.57 12.50 19.41
N GLU A 68 -4.08 12.91 20.58
CA GLU A 68 -2.99 13.87 20.78
C GLU A 68 -1.65 13.35 20.26
N HIS A 69 -1.45 12.03 20.27
CA HIS A 69 -0.24 11.36 19.79
C HIS A 69 -0.32 10.88 18.34
N TYR A 70 -1.44 11.19 17.67
CA TYR A 70 -1.74 10.74 16.31
C TYR A 70 -1.79 11.95 15.37
N PRO A 71 -0.62 12.49 14.94
CA PRO A 71 -0.54 13.75 14.20
C PRO A 71 -1.34 13.75 12.89
N LEU A 72 -1.54 12.57 12.29
CA LEU A 72 -2.32 12.42 11.06
C LEU A 72 -3.82 12.17 11.31
N TYR A 73 -4.28 12.03 12.56
CA TYR A 73 -5.66 11.60 12.89
C TYR A 73 -6.72 12.38 12.12
N ARG A 74 -6.69 13.71 12.25
CA ARG A 74 -7.69 14.58 11.62
C ARG A 74 -7.72 14.39 10.11
N TRP A 75 -6.55 14.40 9.47
CA TRP A 75 -6.45 14.24 8.02
C TRP A 75 -6.90 12.86 7.56
N THR A 76 -6.48 11.81 8.26
CA THR A 76 -6.83 10.43 7.93
C THR A 76 -8.34 10.22 8.06
N ARG A 77 -8.96 10.74 9.12
CA ARG A 77 -10.41 10.67 9.32
C ARG A 77 -11.18 11.42 8.21
N GLU A 78 -10.82 12.68 7.95
CA GLU A 78 -11.42 13.48 6.86
C GLU A 78 -11.24 12.78 5.48
N THR A 79 -10.16 12.04 5.31
CA THR A 79 -9.86 11.29 4.08
C THR A 79 -10.75 10.07 3.89
N ILE A 80 -11.04 9.32 4.95
CA ILE A 80 -11.89 8.12 4.87
C ILE A 80 -13.40 8.43 4.93
N GLU A 81 -13.78 9.61 5.43
CA GLU A 81 -15.16 10.11 5.45
C GLU A 81 -15.60 10.70 4.09
N ASP A 82 -14.66 11.20 3.28
CA ASP A 82 -14.93 11.67 1.93
C ASP A 82 -15.25 10.49 0.98
N PRO A 83 -16.46 10.40 0.41
CA PRO A 83 -16.87 9.26 -0.42
C PRO A 83 -16.00 9.06 -1.67
N VAL A 84 -15.50 10.14 -2.27
CA VAL A 84 -14.66 10.08 -3.48
C VAL A 84 -13.27 9.56 -3.13
N LYS A 85 -12.69 10.04 -2.02
CA LYS A 85 -11.41 9.52 -1.53
C LYS A 85 -11.54 8.09 -1.05
N LYS A 86 -12.60 7.77 -0.31
CA LYS A 86 -12.91 6.41 0.14
C LYS A 86 -12.89 5.42 -1.01
N ALA A 87 -13.62 5.68 -2.10
CA ALA A 87 -13.59 4.81 -3.28
C ALA A 87 -12.16 4.59 -3.81
N LYS A 88 -11.37 5.66 -3.92
CA LYS A 88 -9.97 5.58 -4.38
C LYS A 88 -9.06 4.78 -3.45
N TYR A 89 -9.28 4.82 -2.13
CA TYR A 89 -8.43 4.12 -1.15
C TYR A 89 -8.86 2.67 -0.93
N LEU A 90 -10.14 2.35 -1.16
CA LEU A 90 -10.63 0.97 -1.17
C LEU A 90 -9.99 0.14 -2.30
N GLU A 91 -9.64 0.80 -3.40
CA GLU A 91 -8.96 0.18 -4.55
C GLU A 91 -7.44 0.11 -4.41
N ALA A 92 -6.86 0.79 -3.42
CA ALA A 92 -5.42 0.93 -3.27
C ALA A 92 -4.88 -0.07 -2.24
N PHE A 93 -3.82 -0.79 -2.64
CA PHE A 93 -3.18 -1.80 -1.80
C PHE A 93 -1.68 -1.54 -1.73
N THR A 94 -1.13 -1.67 -0.53
CA THR A 94 0.31 -1.75 -0.29
C THR A 94 0.70 -3.21 -0.22
N LEU A 95 1.81 -3.60 -0.87
CA LEU A 95 2.35 -4.94 -0.76
C LEU A 95 3.31 -4.97 0.43
N TYR A 96 3.03 -5.84 1.39
CA TYR A 96 3.92 -6.11 2.52
C TYR A 96 4.68 -7.38 2.18
N VAL A 97 5.99 -7.42 2.41
CA VAL A 97 6.85 -8.58 2.14
C VAL A 97 7.46 -9.02 3.47
N HIS A 98 7.25 -10.27 3.87
CA HIS A 98 7.63 -10.75 5.21
C HIS A 98 7.06 -9.86 6.34
N ASP A 99 5.82 -9.38 6.17
CA ASP A 99 5.16 -8.42 7.06
C ASP A 99 5.79 -7.02 7.13
N ASP A 100 6.84 -6.77 6.35
CA ASP A 100 7.45 -5.45 6.23
C ASP A 100 6.79 -4.62 5.11
N GLU A 101 6.44 -3.38 5.46
CA GLU A 101 5.84 -2.41 4.54
C GLU A 101 6.87 -1.85 3.52
N VAL A 102 8.16 -1.90 3.87
CA VAL A 102 9.29 -1.42 3.06
C VAL A 102 10.41 -2.47 3.07
N TYR A 103 11.05 -2.68 1.93
CA TYR A 103 12.02 -3.75 1.71
C TYR A 103 13.10 -3.34 0.70
N ASP A 104 14.11 -4.20 0.53
CA ASP A 104 15.27 -3.89 -0.32
C ASP A 104 14.89 -3.66 -1.78
N LYS A 105 15.70 -2.81 -2.44
CA LYS A 105 15.49 -2.42 -3.84
C LYS A 105 15.37 -3.61 -4.77
N ALA A 106 16.20 -4.63 -4.58
CA ALA A 106 16.21 -5.83 -5.42
C ALA A 106 14.86 -6.58 -5.36
N ILE A 107 14.26 -6.67 -4.17
CA ILE A 107 12.93 -7.28 -3.97
C ILE A 107 11.87 -6.41 -4.66
N ALA A 108 11.94 -5.08 -4.48
CA ALA A 108 10.98 -4.16 -5.09
C ALA A 108 11.03 -4.16 -6.62
N ASP A 109 12.22 -4.17 -7.21
CA ASP A 109 12.40 -4.23 -8.67
C ASP A 109 11.86 -5.55 -9.26
N ALA A 110 12.13 -6.68 -8.60
CA ALA A 110 11.63 -7.98 -9.02
C ALA A 110 10.10 -8.08 -8.92
N LEU A 111 9.55 -7.65 -7.78
CA LEU A 111 8.11 -7.65 -7.52
C LEU A 111 7.36 -6.74 -8.50
N GLU A 112 7.85 -5.51 -8.72
CA GLU A 112 7.27 -4.58 -9.69
C GLU A 112 7.28 -5.16 -11.12
N THR A 113 8.38 -5.80 -11.52
CA THR A 113 8.51 -6.44 -12.84
C THR A 113 7.48 -7.56 -13.02
N ASP A 114 7.33 -8.44 -12.02
CA ASP A 114 6.37 -9.55 -12.07
C ASP A 114 4.92 -9.04 -12.04
N LEU A 115 4.63 -7.98 -11.28
CA LEU A 115 3.31 -7.33 -11.27
C LEU A 115 2.97 -6.74 -12.63
N HIS A 116 3.91 -6.10 -13.31
CA HIS A 116 3.71 -5.62 -14.68
C HIS A 116 3.49 -6.77 -15.66
N GLY A 117 4.21 -7.89 -15.49
CA GLY A 117 3.95 -9.12 -16.25
C GLY A 117 2.52 -9.61 -16.03
N LEU A 118 2.10 -9.73 -14.77
CA LEU A 118 0.75 -10.15 -14.39
C LEU A 118 -0.32 -9.20 -14.95
N ALA A 119 -0.14 -7.88 -14.84
CA ALA A 119 -1.12 -6.89 -15.31
C ALA A 119 -1.41 -6.99 -16.82
N ARG A 120 -0.42 -7.39 -17.63
CA ARG A 120 -0.61 -7.62 -19.08
C ARG A 120 -1.53 -8.81 -19.39
N HIS A 121 -1.58 -9.79 -18.49
CA HIS A 121 -2.36 -11.01 -18.68
C HIS A 121 -3.67 -11.01 -17.88
N TRP A 122 -3.70 -10.31 -16.74
CA TRP A 122 -4.84 -10.21 -15.85
C TRP A 122 -5.72 -9.01 -16.24
N ASN A 123 -6.36 -9.15 -17.39
CA ASN A 123 -7.08 -8.11 -18.14
C ASN A 123 -7.90 -7.14 -17.27
N GLY A 124 -7.35 -5.94 -17.04
CA GLY A 124 -8.01 -4.85 -16.32
C GLY A 124 -8.17 -5.06 -14.80
N ALA A 125 -7.53 -6.09 -14.23
CA ALA A 125 -7.58 -6.34 -12.79
C ALA A 125 -6.66 -5.38 -12.02
N ILE A 126 -5.42 -5.21 -12.48
CA ILE A 126 -4.47 -4.22 -11.94
C ILE A 126 -4.55 -2.97 -12.83
N THR A 127 -4.87 -1.82 -12.23
CA THR A 127 -5.07 -0.56 -12.95
C THR A 127 -3.91 0.42 -12.78
N ASP A 128 -3.07 0.23 -11.76
CA ASP A 128 -1.92 1.08 -11.45
C ASP A 128 -0.90 0.28 -10.64
N ILE A 129 0.39 0.52 -10.87
CA ILE A 129 1.51 -0.05 -10.10
C ILE A 129 2.46 1.11 -9.83
N ARG A 130 2.82 1.32 -8.56
CA ARG A 130 3.75 2.37 -8.15
C ARG A 130 4.77 1.84 -7.16
N LYS A 131 6.02 2.18 -7.37
CA LYS A 131 7.12 1.94 -6.44
C LYS A 131 7.58 3.26 -5.82
N PHE A 132 7.73 3.28 -4.51
CA PHE A 132 8.20 4.42 -3.74
C PHE A 132 9.49 4.05 -3.04
N ASP A 133 10.38 5.02 -2.86
CA ASP A 133 11.55 4.90 -2.01
C ASP A 133 11.33 5.64 -0.68
N THR A 134 12.05 5.26 0.37
CA THR A 134 11.97 5.89 1.69
C THR A 134 12.81 7.16 1.81
N ASN A 135 13.30 7.74 0.70
CA ASN A 135 14.05 8.99 0.75
C ASN A 135 13.12 10.12 1.23
N PRO A 136 13.41 10.79 2.35
CA PRO A 136 12.58 11.87 2.86
C PRO A 136 12.38 13.02 1.87
N ALA A 137 13.32 13.21 0.93
CA ALA A 137 13.19 14.21 -0.12
C ALA A 137 12.01 13.95 -1.08
N HIS A 138 11.51 12.72 -1.13
CA HIS A 138 10.40 12.31 -2.01
C HIS A 138 9.07 12.14 -1.26
N ASN A 139 9.03 12.32 0.07
CA ASN A 139 7.83 12.04 0.86
C ASN A 139 6.86 13.24 0.86
N PRO A 140 5.56 13.06 0.53
CA PRO A 140 4.57 14.11 0.64
C PRO A 140 4.43 14.62 2.08
N GLN A 141 4.30 15.94 2.22
CA GLN A 141 4.07 16.56 3.52
C GLN A 141 2.59 16.51 3.87
N PRO A 142 2.23 16.22 5.14
CA PRO A 142 0.85 16.34 5.57
C PRO A 142 0.39 17.80 5.46
N PRO A 143 -0.92 18.04 5.22
CA PRO A 143 -1.42 19.41 5.19
C PRO A 143 -1.20 20.09 6.54
N SER A 144 -0.77 21.35 6.51
CA SER A 144 -0.67 22.18 7.71
C SER A 144 -2.07 22.53 8.16
N TYR A 145 -2.44 22.09 9.36
CA TYR A 145 -3.56 22.64 10.09
C TYR A 145 -2.99 23.73 11.00
N ASP A 146 -3.12 25.00 10.60
CA ASP A 146 -2.71 26.11 11.47
C ASP A 146 -3.35 25.94 12.84
N LYS A 147 -2.51 25.95 13.89
CA LYS A 147 -2.98 26.08 15.27
C LYS A 147 -3.54 27.50 15.39
N ARG A 148 -4.86 27.63 15.30
CA ARG A 148 -5.55 28.85 15.73
C ARG A 148 -5.54 28.93 17.25
#